data_AF-A6NUE9-F1
#
_entry.id   AF-A6NUE9-F1
#
_cell.length_a   1.000
_cell.length_b   1.000
_cell.length_c   1.000
_cell.angle_alpha   90.00
_cell.angle_beta   90.00
_cell.angle_gamma   90.00
#
_symmetry.space_group_name_H-M   'P 1'
#
loop_
_entity.id
_entity.type
_entity.pdbx_description
1 polymer ?
#
loop_
_entity_poly.entity_id
_entity_poly.type
_entity_poly.pdbx_seq_one_letter_code
_entity_poly.pdbx_strand_id
1 'polypeptide(L)'
;MGAQQRMEWIERIKRKRRCRVHFDSGSFRVYGCLAAPVHMIPDVIPINQEFDFYLQSHYDVYLLRLVNSTEKIGEICPAGKDGIIYIICRFPMQKATLSEDIETVLRALEPFGFPSLHNPKHGITFEIEG
;
A
#
# COMPACT_ATOMS: atom_id res chain seq x y z
N MET A 1 11.79 -23.71 9.49
CA MET A 1 11.15 -22.39 9.67
C MET A 1 11.64 -21.79 10.98
N GLY A 2 12.38 -20.69 10.93
CA GLY A 2 12.93 -20.06 12.13
C GLY A 2 11.86 -19.40 12.99
N ALA A 3 12.09 -19.29 14.31
CA ALA A 3 11.14 -18.71 15.26
C ALA A 3 10.65 -17.31 14.86
N GLN A 4 11.52 -16.52 14.20
CA GLN A 4 11.22 -15.16 13.76
C GLN A 4 10.18 -15.11 12.62
N GLN A 5 10.27 -16.02 11.65
CA GLN A 5 9.29 -16.14 10.55
C GLN A 5 7.91 -16.56 11.07
N ARG A 6 7.87 -17.40 12.12
CA ARG A 6 6.62 -17.86 12.75
C ARG A 6 5.90 -16.73 13.47
N MET A 7 6.64 -15.86 14.17
CA MET A 7 6.08 -14.69 14.85
C MET A 7 5.51 -13.67 13.87
N GLU A 8 6.23 -13.39 12.79
CA GLU A 8 5.76 -12.47 11.74
C GLU A 8 4.46 -12.96 11.09
N TRP A 9 4.37 -14.26 10.77
CA TRP A 9 3.16 -14.86 10.20
C TRP A 9 1.95 -14.79 11.15
N ILE A 10 2.16 -14.97 12.45
CA ILE A 10 1.10 -14.79 13.47
C ILE A 10 0.63 -13.33 13.51
N GLU A 11 1.55 -12.36 13.46
CA GLU A 11 1.20 -10.93 13.42
C GLU A 11 0.47 -10.56 12.12
N ARG A 12 0.81 -11.16 10.97
CA ARG A 12 0.04 -11.01 9.70
C ARG A 12 -1.42 -11.42 9.87
N ILE A 13 -1.65 -12.58 10.48
CA ILE A 13 -3.01 -13.08 10.72
C ILE A 13 -3.78 -12.18 11.67
N LYS A 14 -3.15 -11.73 12.76
CA LYS A 14 -3.77 -10.80 13.72
C LYS A 14 -4.16 -9.50 13.03
N ARG A 15 -3.29 -8.93 12.18
CA ARG A 15 -3.56 -7.69 11.44
C ARG A 15 -4.72 -7.84 10.47
N LYS A 16 -4.75 -8.91 9.68
CA LYS A 16 -5.89 -9.23 8.81
C LYS A 16 -7.22 -9.34 9.58
N ARG A 17 -7.21 -9.95 10.77
CA ARG A 17 -8.42 -10.08 11.61
C ARG A 17 -8.82 -8.78 12.32
N ARG A 18 -7.85 -7.93 12.68
CA ARG A 18 -8.08 -6.66 13.39
C ARG A 18 -8.41 -5.50 12.46
N CYS A 19 -7.97 -5.56 11.20
CA CYS A 19 -8.29 -4.55 10.20
C CYS A 19 -9.81 -4.57 9.97
N ARG A 20 -10.50 -3.62 10.61
CA ARG A 20 -11.96 -3.40 10.51
C ARG A 20 -12.36 -2.68 9.23
N VAL A 21 -11.41 -2.46 8.33
CA VAL A 21 -11.69 -1.86 7.03
C VAL A 21 -12.58 -2.84 6.28
N HIS A 22 -13.83 -2.44 6.12
CA HIS A 22 -14.77 -3.19 5.32
C HIS A 22 -14.33 -3.01 3.87
N PHE A 23 -13.64 -4.01 3.32
CA PHE A 23 -13.47 -4.12 1.89
C PHE A 23 -14.87 -4.38 1.29
N ASP A 24 -15.58 -3.29 1.00
CA ASP A 24 -16.98 -3.28 0.60
C ASP A 24 -17.12 -3.00 -0.90
N SER A 25 -18.31 -2.57 -1.33
CA SER A 25 -18.61 -2.24 -2.73
C SER A 25 -17.74 -1.15 -3.34
N GLY A 26 -17.03 -0.35 -2.53
CA GLY A 26 -16.07 0.65 -3.01
C GLY A 26 -14.67 0.08 -3.28
N SER A 27 -14.43 -1.20 -2.98
CA SER A 27 -13.14 -1.86 -3.19
C SER A 27 -13.00 -2.38 -4.62
N PHE A 28 -11.79 -2.32 -5.16
CA PHE A 28 -11.47 -2.82 -6.50
C PHE A 28 -10.22 -3.69 -6.47
N ARG A 29 -10.13 -4.63 -7.42
CA ARG A 29 -8.95 -5.49 -7.56
C ARG A 29 -7.90 -4.77 -8.39
N VAL A 30 -6.67 -4.77 -7.90
CA VAL A 30 -5.52 -4.21 -8.59
C VAL A 30 -4.30 -5.05 -8.24
N TYR A 31 -3.57 -5.52 -9.25
CA TYR A 31 -2.30 -6.22 -9.10
C TYR A 31 -2.28 -7.33 -8.00
N GLY A 32 -3.26 -8.24 -8.06
CA GLY A 32 -3.39 -9.34 -7.10
C GLY A 32 -3.82 -8.94 -5.68
N CYS A 33 -4.11 -7.66 -5.46
CA CYS A 33 -4.59 -7.11 -4.20
C CYS A 33 -6.03 -6.61 -4.33
N LEU A 34 -6.71 -6.53 -3.20
CA LEU A 34 -7.96 -5.78 -3.05
C LEU A 34 -7.63 -4.42 -2.46
N ALA A 35 -7.87 -3.35 -3.20
CA ALA A 35 -7.67 -1.97 -2.77
C ALA A 35 -8.99 -1.37 -2.31
N ALA A 36 -9.01 -0.83 -1.10
CA ALA A 36 -10.14 -0.10 -0.54
C ALA A 36 -9.73 1.35 -0.24
N PRO A 37 -10.33 2.36 -0.88
CA PRO A 37 -10.05 3.75 -0.57
C PRO A 37 -10.57 4.11 0.82
N VAL A 38 -9.81 4.91 1.58
CA VAL A 38 -10.21 5.42 2.91
C VAL A 38 -11.16 6.62 2.78
N HIS A 39 -11.00 7.40 1.71
CA HIS A 39 -11.75 8.62 1.45
C HIS A 39 -12.40 8.58 0.07
N MET A 40 -13.47 9.35 -0.11
CA MET A 40 -14.03 9.56 -1.44
C MET A 40 -13.00 10.27 -2.34
N ILE A 41 -12.85 9.77 -3.56
CA ILE A 41 -11.89 10.30 -4.53
C ILE A 41 -12.61 11.27 -5.46
N PRO A 42 -12.23 12.57 -5.46
CA PRO A 42 -12.82 13.57 -6.33
C PRO A 42 -12.46 13.29 -7.79
N ASP A 43 -13.28 13.78 -8.72
CA ASP A 43 -13.04 13.60 -10.17
C ASP A 43 -11.74 14.29 -10.62
N VAL A 44 -11.43 15.44 -10.03
CA VAL A 44 -10.18 16.15 -10.23
C VAL A 44 -9.34 16.01 -8.96
N ILE A 45 -8.12 15.51 -9.12
CA ILE A 45 -7.18 15.31 -8.03
C ILE A 45 -6.18 16.47 -8.01
N PRO A 46 -6.23 17.38 -7.01
CA PRO A 46 -5.27 18.48 -6.91
C PRO A 46 -3.84 17.98 -6.69
N ILE A 47 -2.85 18.78 -7.09
CA ILE A 47 -1.43 18.53 -6.76
C ILE A 47 -1.26 18.61 -5.24
N ASN A 48 -0.37 17.76 -4.69
CA ASN A 48 -0.10 17.58 -3.26
C ASN A 48 -1.28 17.06 -2.43
N GLN A 49 -2.37 16.63 -3.07
CA GLN A 49 -3.46 15.97 -2.38
C GLN A 49 -3.08 14.52 -2.06
N GLU A 50 -3.36 14.10 -0.82
CA GLU A 50 -3.07 12.76 -0.32
C GLU A 50 -4.33 11.87 -0.30
N PHE A 51 -4.16 10.59 -0.66
CA PHE A 51 -5.20 9.58 -0.64
C PHE A 51 -4.68 8.28 -0.05
N ASP A 52 -5.41 7.77 0.93
CA ASP A 52 -5.07 6.53 1.60
C ASP A 52 -5.91 5.37 1.06
N PHE A 53 -5.25 4.23 0.90
CA PHE A 53 -5.82 2.98 0.45
C PHE A 53 -5.36 1.86 1.36
N TYR A 54 -6.31 1.05 1.83
CA TYR A 54 -5.96 -0.25 2.38
C TYR A 54 -5.79 -1.24 1.25
N LEU A 55 -4.65 -1.91 1.22
CA LEU A 55 -4.36 -2.98 0.27
C LEU A 55 -4.36 -4.30 1.02
N GLN A 56 -5.26 -5.20 0.65
CA GLN A 56 -5.24 -6.57 1.12
C GLN A 56 -4.64 -7.46 0.04
N SER A 57 -3.45 -7.99 0.30
CA SER A 57 -2.86 -9.04 -0.51
C SER A 57 -3.24 -10.42 0.01
N HIS A 58 -2.82 -11.48 -0.70
CA HIS A 58 -2.92 -12.84 -0.17
C HIS A 58 -2.16 -13.00 1.16
N TYR A 59 -1.09 -12.25 1.38
CA TYR A 59 -0.18 -12.42 2.51
C TYR A 59 -0.45 -11.48 3.68
N ASP A 60 -0.75 -10.21 3.43
CA ASP A 60 -0.82 -9.19 4.48
C ASP A 60 -1.81 -8.06 4.14
N VAL A 61 -1.91 -7.07 5.03
CA VAL A 61 -2.58 -5.78 4.78
C VAL A 61 -1.55 -4.66 4.86
N TYR A 62 -1.62 -3.75 3.88
CA TYR A 62 -0.79 -2.56 3.77
C TYR A 62 -1.66 -1.31 3.78
N LEU A 63 -1.09 -0.19 4.22
CA LEU A 63 -1.69 1.12 4.03
C LEU A 63 -0.84 1.88 3.01
N LEU A 64 -1.40 2.12 1.83
CA LEU A 64 -0.79 2.88 0.75
C LEU A 64 -1.34 4.31 0.77
N ARG A 65 -0.45 5.29 0.91
CA ARG A 65 -0.74 6.70 0.67
C ARG A 65 -0.22 7.10 -0.70
N LEU A 66 -1.10 7.57 -1.56
CA LEU A 66 -0.74 8.23 -2.81
C LEU A 66 -0.81 9.74 -2.62
N VAL A 67 0.24 10.43 -3.03
CA VAL A 67 0.32 11.89 -3.05
C VAL A 67 0.49 12.31 -4.49
N ASN A 68 -0.44 13.13 -5.01
CA ASN A 68 -0.36 13.58 -6.40
C ASN A 68 0.82 14.54 -6.58
N SER A 69 1.93 14.04 -7.11
CA SER A 69 3.17 14.80 -7.28
C SER A 69 3.96 14.29 -8.48
N THR A 70 4.75 15.16 -9.11
CA THR A 70 5.61 14.82 -10.25
C THR A 70 6.91 14.12 -9.85
N GLU A 71 7.16 13.91 -8.55
CA GLU A 71 8.43 13.38 -8.04
C GLU A 71 8.67 11.91 -8.39
N LYS A 72 7.62 11.10 -8.58
CA LYS A 72 7.72 9.65 -8.86
C LYS A 72 8.61 8.89 -7.86
N ILE A 73 8.43 9.15 -6.56
CA ILE A 73 9.18 8.48 -5.49
C ILE A 73 8.27 7.73 -4.54
N GLY A 74 8.75 6.63 -3.98
CA GLY A 74 8.08 5.84 -2.97
C GLY A 74 8.90 5.70 -1.69
N GLU A 75 8.23 5.48 -0.58
CA GLU A 75 8.82 5.23 0.73
C GLU A 75 8.07 4.08 1.42
N ILE A 76 8.80 3.05 1.85
CA ILE A 76 8.29 1.98 2.70
C ILE A 76 8.70 2.28 4.14
N CYS A 77 7.73 2.70 4.95
CA CYS A 77 7.98 3.01 6.36
C CYS A 77 7.87 1.74 7.22
N PRO A 78 8.68 1.62 8.30
CA PRO A 78 8.50 0.59 9.31
C PRO A 78 7.08 0.62 9.87
N ALA A 79 6.52 -0.56 10.09
CA ALA A 79 5.19 -0.67 10.65
C ALA A 79 5.12 -0.04 12.06
N GLY A 80 4.09 0.77 12.29
CA GLY A 80 3.79 1.36 13.60
C GLY A 80 3.30 0.33 14.62
N LYS A 81 2.71 0.82 15.73
CA LYS A 81 2.20 -0.05 16.82
C LYS A 81 1.14 -1.06 16.37
N ASP A 82 0.42 -0.76 15.29
CA ASP A 82 -0.62 -1.62 14.72
C ASP A 82 -0.04 -2.69 13.76
N GLY A 83 1.27 -2.64 13.51
CA GLY A 83 2.02 -3.60 12.70
C GLY A 83 1.69 -3.55 11.20
N ILE A 84 0.86 -2.63 10.73
CA ILE A 84 0.60 -2.40 9.30
C ILE A 84 1.78 -1.64 8.71
N ILE A 85 2.35 -2.16 7.62
CA ILE A 85 3.42 -1.48 6.88
C ILE A 85 2.78 -0.33 6.09
N TYR A 86 3.38 0.84 6.20
CA TYR A 86 2.91 2.06 5.56
C TYR A 86 3.78 2.38 4.36
N ILE A 87 3.14 2.65 3.23
CA ILE A 87 3.81 2.90 1.96
C ILE A 87 3.34 4.26 1.47
N ILE A 88 4.26 5.20 1.27
CA ILE A 88 3.95 6.55 0.80
C ILE A 88 4.53 6.70 -0.60
N CYS A 89 3.70 7.00 -1.59
CA CYS A 89 4.13 7.16 -2.97
C CYS A 89 3.68 8.53 -3.48
N ARG A 90 4.67 9.32 -3.93
CA ARG A 90 4.48 10.57 -4.65
C ARG A 90 4.51 10.26 -6.13
N PHE A 91 3.34 10.25 -6.76
CA PHE A 91 3.19 9.83 -8.15
C PHE A 91 2.10 10.66 -8.85
N PRO A 92 2.27 11.04 -10.13
CA PRO A 92 1.23 11.76 -10.86
C PRO A 92 -0.01 10.88 -10.99
N MET A 93 -1.17 11.38 -10.59
CA MET A 93 -2.38 10.56 -10.57
C MET A 93 -3.61 11.31 -11.06
N GLN A 94 -4.47 10.59 -11.75
CA GLN A 94 -5.81 11.04 -12.14
C GLN A 94 -6.83 9.98 -11.78
N LYS A 95 -8.07 10.37 -11.48
CA LYS A 95 -9.12 9.40 -11.12
C LYS A 95 -9.35 8.35 -12.20
N ALA A 96 -9.25 8.75 -13.48
CA ALA A 96 -9.46 7.86 -14.61
C ALA A 96 -8.40 6.74 -14.71
N THR A 97 -7.16 7.02 -14.32
CA THR A 97 -6.01 6.09 -14.41
C THR A 97 -5.64 5.51 -13.05
N LEU A 98 -6.37 5.82 -11.99
CA LEU A 98 -5.97 5.51 -10.62
C LEU A 98 -5.64 4.02 -10.39
N SER A 99 -6.39 3.11 -11.01
CA SER A 99 -6.10 1.68 -10.90
C SER A 99 -4.76 1.30 -11.56
N GLU A 100 -4.43 1.91 -12.70
CA GLU A 100 -3.17 1.71 -13.42
C GLU A 100 -2.01 2.38 -12.67
N ASP A 101 -2.24 3.55 -12.08
CA ASP A 101 -1.28 4.28 -11.25
C ASP A 101 -0.92 3.45 -10.00
N ILE A 102 -1.94 2.89 -9.31
CA ILE A 102 -1.72 1.97 -8.19
C ILE A 102 -0.97 0.73 -8.65
N GLU A 103 -1.34 0.13 -9.79
CA GLU A 103 -0.64 -1.04 -10.30
C GLU A 103 0.85 -0.75 -10.58
N THR A 104 1.17 0.40 -11.18
CA THR A 104 2.54 0.85 -11.42
C THR A 104 3.33 0.96 -10.13
N VAL A 105 2.73 1.59 -9.11
CA VAL A 105 3.32 1.70 -7.77
C VAL A 105 3.56 0.32 -7.15
N LEU A 106 2.61 -0.61 -7.29
CA LEU A 106 2.73 -1.96 -6.72
C LEU A 106 3.80 -2.81 -7.42
N ARG A 107 3.99 -2.63 -8.73
CA ARG A 107 5.08 -3.25 -9.48
C ARG A 107 6.44 -2.74 -9.01
N ALA A 108 6.58 -1.44 -8.76
CA ALA A 108 7.81 -0.86 -8.21
C ALA A 108 8.18 -1.41 -6.81
N LEU A 109 7.23 -2.02 -6.10
CA LEU A 109 7.47 -2.67 -4.81
C LEU A 109 7.95 -4.12 -4.90
N GLU A 110 7.88 -4.78 -6.07
CA GLU A 110 8.32 -6.17 -6.25
C GLU A 110 9.77 -6.42 -5.80
N PRO A 111 10.76 -5.57 -6.14
CA PRO A 111 12.15 -5.78 -5.72
C PRO A 111 12.33 -5.76 -4.20
N PHE A 112 11.38 -5.13 -3.48
CA PHE A 112 11.39 -5.03 -2.02
C PHE A 112 10.62 -6.18 -1.33
N GLY A 113 10.03 -7.10 -2.11
CA GLY A 113 9.36 -8.30 -1.63
C GLY A 113 7.83 -8.22 -1.61
N PHE A 114 7.23 -7.24 -2.28
CA PHE A 114 5.78 -7.21 -2.49
C PHE A 114 5.33 -8.42 -3.33
N PRO A 115 4.15 -9.04 -3.06
CA PRO A 115 3.10 -8.69 -2.10
C PRO A 115 3.25 -9.29 -0.70
N SER A 116 4.44 -9.76 -0.33
CA SER A 116 4.79 -10.33 0.98
C SER A 116 5.88 -9.51 1.68
N LEU A 117 5.77 -8.17 1.63
CA LEU A 117 6.75 -7.26 2.22
C LEU A 117 7.02 -7.64 3.69
N HIS A 118 8.29 -7.79 4.01
CA HIS A 118 8.74 -7.92 5.40
C HIS A 118 8.78 -6.55 6.04
N ASN A 119 8.46 -6.49 7.34
CA ASN A 119 8.51 -5.23 8.06
C ASN A 119 9.96 -4.68 8.07
N PRO A 120 10.25 -3.54 7.43
CA PRO A 120 11.60 -3.04 7.39
C PRO A 120 11.98 -2.44 8.76
N LYS A 121 13.27 -2.48 9.10
CA LYS A 121 13.78 -1.89 10.36
C LYS A 121 13.88 -0.36 10.29
N HIS A 122 14.04 0.18 9.08
CA HIS A 122 14.22 1.60 8.77
C HIS A 122 13.41 1.93 7.51
N GLY A 123 13.13 3.22 7.28
CA GLY A 123 12.47 3.66 6.04
C GLY A 123 13.30 3.31 4.80
N ILE A 124 12.65 2.84 3.74
CA ILE A 124 13.27 2.54 2.45
C ILE A 124 12.67 3.47 1.40
N THR A 125 13.49 4.34 0.81
CA THR A 125 13.08 5.19 -0.33
C THR A 125 13.43 4.50 -1.65
N PHE A 126 12.55 4.62 -2.64
CA PHE A 126 12.74 4.05 -3.97
C PHE A 126 12.15 4.96 -5.05
N GLU A 127 12.61 4.80 -6.29
CA GLU A 127 12.07 5.49 -7.45
C GLU A 127 10.99 4.64 -8.12
N ILE A 128 9.97 5.30 -8.65
CA ILE A 128 8.86 4.65 -9.37
C ILE A 128 9.07 4.93 -10.86
N GLU A 129 9.57 3.94 -11.57
CA GLU A 129 9.59 3.99 -13.03
C GLU A 129 8.15 3.80 -13.54
N GLY A 130 7.71 4.70 -14.42
CA GLY A 130 6.37 4.70 -15.01
C GLY A 130 6.43 5.14 -16.45
#